data_AF-A0A1H3Z1F3-F1
#
_entry.id   AF-A0A1H3Z1F3-F1
#
_cell.length_a   1.000
_cell.length_b   1.000
_cell.length_c   1.000
_cell.angle_alpha   90.00
_cell.angle_beta   90.00
_cell.angle_gamma   90.00
#
_symmetry.space_group_name_H-M   'P 1'
#
loop_
_entity.id
_entity.type
_entity.pdbx_description
1 polymer ?
#
loop_
_entity_poly.entity_id
_entity_poly.type
_entity_poly.pdbx_seq_one_letter_code
_entity_poly.pdbx_strand_id
1 'polypeptide(L)'
;MTETPASRAIATRTFGWTMLAVMAAFLINVVLTFWFGLPGAGAAFAGGGIAAVAQAALYPAAMALAVWSVRRRPDATLREESQRATALNNFLIRAAFWVVLLVGLGDAVVSFLRVDGLLEPLLGAQLAGDLGRSQYRGLHLHVPLGLLGVAIAAVTRSLGFVWLALLVVAAELLIVLSRFVFSYEQAFMADLVRFWYGALFLFASAYTLREEGHVRVDLLYASMSRRAKGRVNAWGSILLGALLCWTILILGMGSTSSIIVGPLLVFEVTQSGFGMYVKYLMAGFLGVFAVTMMVQFVSQFFEAVADRRDEPGARETASEMM
;
A
#
# COMPACT_ATOMS: atom_id res chain seq x y z
N MET A 1 -24.32 34.82 13.57
CA MET A 1 -23.29 33.76 13.59
C MET A 1 -22.24 34.16 12.57
N THR A 2 -21.13 34.72 13.03
CA THR A 2 -20.03 35.14 12.16
C THR A 2 -19.24 33.90 11.76
N GLU A 3 -19.31 33.51 10.49
CA GLU A 3 -18.38 32.52 9.92
C GLU A 3 -16.96 33.07 10.12
N THR A 4 -16.25 32.55 11.13
CA THR A 4 -14.81 32.76 11.24
C THR A 4 -14.19 32.17 9.98
N PRO A 5 -13.58 32.97 9.08
CA PRO A 5 -12.95 32.43 7.90
C PRO A 5 -11.92 31.41 8.37
N ALA A 6 -12.04 30.16 7.90
CA ALA A 6 -11.10 29.11 8.22
C ALA A 6 -9.69 29.65 7.95
N SER A 7 -8.94 29.98 9.01
CA SER A 7 -7.59 30.52 8.82
C SER A 7 -6.83 29.54 7.94
N ARG A 8 -6.07 30.06 6.97
CA ARG A 8 -5.62 29.33 5.77
C ARG A 8 -4.75 28.09 6.00
N ALA A 9 -4.51 27.68 7.25
CA ALA A 9 -3.86 26.43 7.69
C ALA A 9 -2.57 26.09 6.93
N ILE A 10 -1.89 27.09 6.38
CA ILE A 10 -0.91 26.88 5.30
C ILE A 10 0.24 26.02 5.80
N ALA A 11 0.67 26.22 7.05
CA ALA A 11 1.70 25.42 7.69
C ALA A 11 1.29 23.94 7.80
N THR A 12 0.08 23.66 8.32
CA THR A 12 -0.45 22.29 8.47
C THR A 12 -0.56 21.59 7.11
N ARG A 13 -1.13 22.26 6.12
CA ARG A 13 -1.28 21.75 4.76
C ARG A 13 0.06 21.47 4.10
N THR A 14 0.99 22.42 4.22
CA THR A 14 2.36 22.28 3.71
C THR A 14 3.06 21.10 4.34
N PHE A 15 2.96 20.93 5.66
CA PHE A 15 3.57 19.81 6.37
C PHE A 15 3.05 18.45 5.87
N GLY A 16 1.72 18.27 5.82
CA GLY A 16 1.12 17.01 5.38
C GLY A 16 1.45 16.66 3.93
N TRP A 17 1.33 17.62 3.00
CA TRP A 17 1.69 17.37 1.60
C TRP A 17 3.18 17.18 1.38
N THR A 18 4.03 17.85 2.16
CA THR A 18 5.48 17.62 2.13
C THR A 18 5.81 16.21 2.60
N MET A 19 5.14 15.71 3.64
CA MET A 19 5.31 14.34 4.12
C MET A 19 5.06 13.32 3.01
N LEU A 20 3.95 13.45 2.29
CA LEU A 20 3.60 12.55 1.18
C LEU A 20 4.53 12.72 -0.03
N ALA A 21 4.96 13.94 -0.33
CA ALA A 21 5.88 14.21 -1.43
C ALA A 21 7.28 13.64 -1.17
N VAL A 22 7.77 13.76 0.07
CA VAL A 22 9.05 13.16 0.49
C VAL A 22 8.97 11.63 0.48
N MET A 23 7.84 11.05 0.91
CA MET A 23 7.60 9.60 0.76
C MET A 23 7.64 9.17 -0.70
N ALA A 24 6.96 9.90 -1.60
CA ALA A 24 7.00 9.60 -3.04
C ALA A 24 8.42 9.72 -3.62
N ALA A 25 9.17 10.76 -3.26
CA ALA A 25 10.56 10.92 -3.66
C ALA A 25 11.46 9.79 -3.15
N PHE A 26 11.23 9.32 -1.91
CA PHE A 26 11.91 8.15 -1.36
C PHE A 26 11.65 6.88 -2.18
N LEU A 27 10.38 6.60 -2.50
CA LEU A 27 10.02 5.43 -3.32
C LEU A 27 10.64 5.50 -4.72
N ILE A 28 10.62 6.68 -5.36
CA ILE A 28 11.28 6.90 -6.66
C ILE A 28 12.78 6.64 -6.52
N ASN A 29 13.43 7.20 -5.50
CA ASN A 29 14.86 7.00 -5.25
C ASN A 29 15.21 5.50 -5.06
N VAL A 30 14.39 4.75 -4.32
CA VAL A 30 14.54 3.30 -4.13
C VAL A 30 14.47 2.57 -5.48
N VAL A 31 13.45 2.87 -6.30
CA VAL A 31 13.31 2.25 -7.63
C VAL A 31 14.52 2.56 -8.50
N LEU A 32 14.93 3.83 -8.57
CA LEU A 32 16.11 4.28 -9.31
C LEU A 32 17.39 3.58 -8.84
N THR A 33 17.54 3.36 -7.54
CA THR A 33 18.75 2.74 -6.97
C THR A 33 18.80 1.25 -7.28
N PHE A 34 17.74 0.51 -7.01
CA PHE A 34 17.79 -0.96 -7.06
C PHE A 34 17.40 -1.57 -8.41
N TRP A 35 16.54 -0.91 -9.19
CA TRP A 35 16.12 -1.42 -10.51
C TRP A 35 16.86 -0.75 -11.67
N PHE A 36 17.30 0.50 -11.50
CA PHE A 36 18.06 1.23 -12.52
C PHE A 36 19.56 1.35 -12.21
N GLY A 37 20.02 0.80 -11.08
CA GLY A 37 21.45 0.73 -10.73
C GLY A 37 22.10 2.08 -10.44
N LEU A 38 21.30 3.11 -10.11
CA LEU A 38 21.82 4.42 -9.75
C LEU A 38 22.43 4.41 -8.34
N PRO A 39 23.42 5.28 -8.05
CA PRO A 39 24.22 5.21 -6.81
C PRO A 39 23.45 5.51 -5.51
N GLY A 40 22.24 6.05 -5.61
CA GLY A 40 21.39 6.42 -4.49
C GLY A 40 21.67 7.83 -3.97
N ALA A 41 20.63 8.47 -3.42
CA ALA A 41 20.73 9.84 -2.90
C ALA A 41 21.79 10.02 -1.80
N GLY A 42 22.06 8.99 -0.98
CA GLY A 42 23.10 9.04 0.05
C GLY A 42 24.52 9.21 -0.53
N ALA A 43 24.77 8.69 -1.72
CA ALA A 43 26.06 8.80 -2.38
C ALA A 43 26.40 10.23 -2.81
N ALA A 44 25.42 11.16 -2.85
CA ALA A 44 25.68 12.57 -3.15
C ALA A 44 26.65 13.21 -2.14
N PHE A 45 26.62 12.74 -0.89
CA PHE A 45 27.51 13.20 0.19
C PHE A 45 28.84 12.44 0.24
N ALA A 46 29.00 11.40 -0.57
CA ALA A 46 30.18 10.53 -0.61
C ALA A 46 30.91 10.56 -1.97
N GLY A 47 30.64 11.56 -2.82
CA GLY A 47 31.30 11.72 -4.11
C GLY A 47 30.70 10.90 -5.26
N GLY A 48 29.45 10.45 -5.16
CA GLY A 48 28.73 9.63 -6.16
C GLY A 48 28.40 10.32 -7.51
N GLY A 49 29.03 11.46 -7.81
CA GLY A 49 28.87 12.17 -9.08
C GLY A 49 27.49 12.80 -9.31
N ILE A 50 27.25 13.22 -10.55
CA ILE A 50 26.06 14.00 -10.93
C ILE A 50 24.74 13.20 -10.78
N ALA A 51 24.80 11.88 -10.99
CA ALA A 51 23.65 11.00 -10.85
C ALA A 51 23.16 10.92 -9.39
N ALA A 52 24.08 10.81 -8.42
CA ALA A 52 23.74 10.83 -7.01
C ALA A 52 23.17 12.18 -6.57
N VAL A 53 23.74 13.29 -7.06
CA VAL A 53 23.22 14.64 -6.81
C VAL A 53 21.82 14.81 -7.39
N ALA A 54 21.55 14.31 -8.61
CA ALA A 54 20.22 14.33 -9.21
C ALA A 54 19.20 13.53 -8.37
N GLN A 55 19.59 12.36 -7.86
CA GLN A 55 18.75 11.59 -6.94
C GLN A 55 18.50 12.33 -5.62
N ALA A 56 19.52 12.95 -5.03
CA ALA A 56 19.36 13.77 -3.83
C ALA A 56 18.47 15.00 -4.08
N ALA A 57 18.50 15.58 -5.30
CA ALA A 57 17.68 16.72 -5.68
C ALA A 57 16.18 16.38 -5.80
N LEU A 58 15.79 15.09 -5.91
CA LEU A 58 14.39 14.67 -5.91
C LEU A 58 13.66 15.11 -4.64
N TYR A 59 14.33 15.08 -3.48
CA TYR A 59 13.74 15.44 -2.19
C TYR A 59 13.38 16.93 -2.11
N PRO A 60 14.31 17.90 -2.27
CA PRO A 60 13.96 19.31 -2.25
C PRO A 60 13.02 19.69 -3.40
N ALA A 61 13.11 19.05 -4.57
CA ALA A 61 12.18 19.26 -5.68
C ALA A 61 10.75 18.83 -5.29
N ALA A 62 10.59 17.66 -4.66
CA ALA A 62 9.29 17.18 -4.19
C ALA A 62 8.72 18.08 -3.07
N MET A 63 9.55 18.55 -2.15
CA MET A 63 9.15 19.53 -1.12
C MET A 63 8.69 20.84 -1.76
N ALA A 64 9.45 21.38 -2.72
CA ALA A 64 9.10 22.60 -3.43
C ALA A 64 7.78 22.46 -4.19
N LEU A 65 7.57 21.32 -4.88
CA LEU A 65 6.32 21.01 -5.57
C LEU A 65 5.14 20.93 -4.59
N ALA A 66 5.32 20.30 -3.43
CA ALA A 66 4.29 20.22 -2.40
C ALA A 66 3.91 21.62 -1.90
N VAL A 67 4.89 22.44 -1.52
CA VAL A 67 4.68 23.82 -1.07
C VAL A 67 3.97 24.65 -2.15
N TRP A 68 4.40 24.52 -3.40
CA TRP A 68 3.78 25.20 -4.54
C TRP A 68 2.33 24.77 -4.77
N SER A 69 2.03 23.47 -4.66
CA SER A 69 0.67 22.93 -4.82
C SER A 69 -0.30 23.46 -3.76
N VAL A 70 0.18 23.64 -2.53
CA VAL A 70 -0.59 24.24 -1.43
C VAL A 70 -0.84 25.72 -1.68
N ARG A 71 0.20 26.46 -2.12
CA ARG A 71 0.08 27.90 -2.42
C ARG A 71 -0.85 28.21 -3.60
N ARG A 72 -1.00 27.28 -4.55
CA ARG A 72 -1.96 27.40 -5.67
C ARG A 72 -3.42 27.34 -5.24
N ARG A 73 -3.71 26.81 -4.05
CA ARG A 73 -5.09 26.70 -3.52
C ARG A 73 -5.16 27.34 -2.14
N PRO A 74 -5.07 28.69 -2.05
CA PRO A 74 -5.01 29.38 -0.76
C PRO A 74 -6.28 29.19 0.08
N ASP A 75 -7.43 28.96 -0.57
CA ASP A 75 -8.74 28.90 0.10
C ASP A 75 -9.20 27.46 0.42
N ALA A 76 -8.42 26.44 0.08
CA ALA A 76 -8.78 25.05 0.39
C ALA A 76 -8.71 24.78 1.91
N THR A 77 -9.77 24.16 2.42
CA THR A 77 -9.93 23.79 3.84
C THR A 77 -9.15 22.53 4.21
N LEU A 78 -8.93 22.28 5.50
CA LEU A 78 -8.27 21.05 5.94
C LEU A 78 -9.11 19.79 5.63
N ARG A 79 -10.44 19.90 5.70
CA ARG A 79 -11.37 18.82 5.34
C ARG A 79 -11.27 18.45 3.85
N GLU A 80 -11.16 19.44 2.97
CA GLU A 80 -10.92 19.19 1.54
C GLU A 80 -9.58 18.49 1.29
N GLU A 81 -8.52 18.88 1.99
CA GLU A 81 -7.21 18.24 1.83
C GLU A 81 -7.23 16.80 2.36
N SER A 82 -7.93 16.54 3.47
CA SER A 82 -8.20 15.18 3.95
C SER A 82 -8.92 14.33 2.90
N GLN A 83 -10.00 14.85 2.30
CA GLN A 83 -10.73 14.15 1.25
C GLN A 83 -9.86 13.82 0.04
N ARG A 84 -8.93 14.71 -0.35
CA ARG A 84 -7.99 14.45 -1.44
C ARG A 84 -6.98 13.35 -1.10
N ALA A 85 -6.41 13.40 0.11
CA ALA A 85 -5.51 12.34 0.59
C ALA A 85 -6.24 10.99 0.65
N THR A 86 -7.47 10.97 1.18
CA THR A 86 -8.33 9.80 1.19
C THR A 86 -8.66 9.28 -0.21
N ALA A 87 -8.95 10.17 -1.17
CA ALA A 87 -9.25 9.77 -2.56
C ALA A 87 -8.03 9.11 -3.24
N LEU A 88 -6.84 9.67 -3.02
CA LEU A 88 -5.58 9.05 -3.43
C LEU A 88 -5.42 7.67 -2.80
N ASN A 89 -5.65 7.55 -1.49
CA ASN A 89 -5.52 6.29 -0.78
C ASN A 89 -6.50 5.22 -1.30
N ASN A 90 -7.75 5.60 -1.55
CA ASN A 90 -8.77 4.71 -2.11
C ASN A 90 -8.39 4.21 -3.51
N PHE A 91 -7.71 5.02 -4.31
CA PHE A 91 -7.15 4.57 -5.59
C PHE A 91 -6.04 3.53 -5.39
N LEU A 92 -5.09 3.81 -4.48
CA LEU A 92 -3.98 2.88 -4.19
C LEU A 92 -4.47 1.52 -3.69
N ILE A 93 -5.40 1.51 -2.74
CA ILE A 93 -6.00 0.27 -2.20
C ILE A 93 -6.74 -0.51 -3.29
N ARG A 94 -7.51 0.20 -4.14
CA ARG A 94 -8.23 -0.42 -5.26
C ARG A 94 -7.29 -1.01 -6.31
N ALA A 95 -6.20 -0.31 -6.63
CA ALA A 95 -5.16 -0.82 -7.52
C ALA A 95 -4.50 -2.07 -6.93
N ALA A 96 -4.13 -2.03 -5.66
CA ALA A 96 -3.53 -3.16 -4.96
C ALA A 96 -4.46 -4.38 -4.93
N PHE A 97 -5.77 -4.18 -4.70
CA PHE A 97 -6.78 -5.24 -4.77
C PHE A 97 -6.77 -5.94 -6.13
N TRP A 98 -6.90 -5.18 -7.23
CA TRP A 98 -6.96 -5.76 -8.57
C TRP A 98 -5.65 -6.46 -8.96
N VAL A 99 -4.50 -5.91 -8.57
CA VAL A 99 -3.20 -6.57 -8.76
C VAL A 99 -3.18 -7.93 -8.06
N VAL A 100 -3.56 -7.98 -6.78
CA VAL A 100 -3.56 -9.21 -5.99
C VAL A 100 -4.56 -10.23 -6.53
N LEU A 101 -5.75 -9.77 -6.94
CA LEU A 101 -6.75 -10.65 -7.51
C LEU A 101 -6.25 -11.31 -8.80
N LEU A 102 -5.79 -10.51 -9.76
CA LEU A 102 -5.37 -11.01 -11.07
C LEU A 102 -4.10 -11.84 -10.97
N VAL A 103 -3.09 -11.40 -10.23
CA VAL A 103 -1.85 -12.17 -10.05
C VAL A 103 -2.12 -13.45 -9.27
N GLY A 104 -2.95 -13.40 -8.23
CA GLY A 104 -3.33 -14.59 -7.46
C GLY A 104 -4.01 -15.64 -8.32
N LEU A 105 -5.04 -15.24 -9.09
CA LEU A 105 -5.73 -16.15 -10.01
C LEU A 105 -4.81 -16.63 -11.14
N GLY A 106 -4.04 -15.73 -11.75
CA GLY A 106 -3.15 -16.04 -12.86
C GLY A 106 -2.06 -17.04 -12.47
N ASP A 107 -1.35 -16.80 -11.36
CA ASP A 107 -0.32 -17.74 -10.88
C ASP A 107 -0.96 -19.05 -10.41
N ALA A 108 -2.13 -19.03 -9.77
CA ALA A 108 -2.83 -20.26 -9.37
C ALA A 108 -3.18 -21.14 -10.59
N VAL A 109 -3.62 -20.55 -11.71
CA VAL A 109 -3.88 -21.29 -12.96
C VAL A 109 -2.60 -21.90 -13.51
N VAL A 110 -1.51 -21.15 -13.61
CA VAL A 110 -0.25 -21.69 -14.14
C VAL A 110 0.34 -22.76 -13.19
N SER A 111 0.18 -22.58 -11.88
CA SER A 111 0.60 -23.56 -10.88
C SER A 111 -0.23 -24.85 -10.94
N PHE A 112 -1.55 -24.75 -11.13
CA PHE A 112 -2.43 -25.89 -11.36
C PHE A 112 -2.04 -26.67 -12.63
N LEU A 113 -1.89 -25.98 -13.77
CA LEU A 113 -1.48 -26.61 -15.03
C LEU A 113 -0.12 -27.29 -14.94
N ARG A 114 0.79 -26.75 -14.12
CA ARG A 114 2.10 -27.36 -13.86
C ARG A 114 1.99 -28.62 -13.00
N VAL A 115 1.15 -28.61 -11.96
CA VAL A 115 0.94 -29.78 -11.09
C VAL A 115 0.40 -30.96 -11.88
N ASP A 116 -0.58 -30.72 -12.74
CA ASP A 116 -1.26 -31.79 -13.50
C ASP A 116 -0.53 -32.17 -14.80
N GLY A 117 0.66 -31.60 -15.06
CA GLY A 117 1.45 -31.88 -16.27
C GLY A 117 0.81 -31.37 -17.58
N LEU A 118 -0.19 -30.50 -17.49
CA LEU A 118 -0.91 -29.94 -18.64
C LEU A 118 -0.21 -28.73 -19.27
N LEU A 119 0.76 -28.15 -18.57
CA LEU A 119 1.43 -26.92 -19.02
C LEU A 119 2.20 -27.11 -20.34
N GLU A 120 2.99 -28.18 -20.46
CA GLU A 120 3.77 -28.48 -21.67
C GLU A 120 2.90 -28.86 -22.88
N PRO A 121 1.89 -29.74 -22.75
CA PRO A 121 0.96 -30.04 -23.84
C PRO A 121 0.20 -28.81 -24.37
N LEU A 122 -0.15 -27.85 -23.51
CA LEU A 122 -0.95 -26.68 -23.89
C LEU A 122 -0.12 -25.51 -24.42
N LEU A 123 1.06 -25.27 -23.84
CA LEU A 123 1.86 -24.07 -24.10
C LEU A 123 3.19 -24.37 -24.82
N GLY A 124 3.54 -25.64 -24.99
CA GLY A 124 4.82 -26.10 -25.52
C GLY A 124 5.92 -26.17 -24.47
N ALA A 125 6.92 -27.04 -24.72
CA ALA A 125 8.01 -27.34 -23.79
C ALA A 125 8.83 -26.10 -23.39
N GLN A 126 9.08 -25.20 -24.33
CA GLN A 126 9.86 -23.98 -24.09
C GLN A 126 9.15 -23.06 -23.09
N LEU A 127 7.89 -22.71 -23.36
CA LEU A 127 7.13 -21.79 -22.51
C LEU A 127 6.81 -22.42 -21.14
N ALA A 128 6.56 -23.74 -21.09
CA ALA A 128 6.40 -24.47 -19.83
C ALA A 128 7.68 -24.41 -18.97
N GLY A 129 8.86 -24.58 -19.57
CA GLY A 129 10.15 -24.44 -18.90
C GLY A 129 10.42 -23.02 -18.41
N ASP A 130 10.11 -22.02 -19.23
CA ASP A 130 10.28 -20.61 -18.87
C ASP A 130 9.35 -20.19 -17.72
N LEU A 131 8.06 -20.60 -17.76
CA LEU A 131 7.11 -20.36 -16.67
C LEU A 131 7.45 -21.10 -15.36
N GLY A 132 8.36 -22.08 -15.42
CA GLY A 132 8.96 -22.73 -14.26
C GLY A 132 10.00 -21.87 -13.55
N ARG A 133 10.51 -20.80 -14.17
CA ARG A 133 11.50 -19.87 -13.60
C ARG A 133 10.79 -18.67 -12.98
N SER A 134 11.10 -18.37 -11.71
CA SER A 134 10.42 -17.33 -10.94
C SER A 134 10.55 -15.94 -11.58
N GLN A 135 11.72 -15.59 -12.10
CA GLN A 135 11.97 -14.32 -12.78
C GLN A 135 11.12 -14.19 -14.05
N TYR A 136 11.07 -15.23 -14.88
CA TYR A 136 10.31 -15.19 -16.13
C TYR A 136 8.81 -15.11 -15.84
N ARG A 137 8.29 -15.96 -14.94
CA ARG A 137 6.88 -15.89 -14.53
C ARG A 137 6.56 -14.51 -13.92
N GLY A 138 7.43 -13.98 -13.07
CA GLY A 138 7.25 -12.66 -12.48
C GLY A 138 7.17 -11.54 -13.51
N LEU A 139 8.08 -11.51 -14.49
CA LEU A 139 8.14 -10.46 -15.50
C LEU A 139 7.09 -10.59 -16.60
N HIS A 140 6.76 -11.82 -17.02
CA HIS A 140 5.88 -12.07 -18.16
C HIS A 140 4.43 -12.43 -17.78
N LEU A 141 4.19 -12.87 -16.55
CA LEU A 141 2.83 -13.12 -16.04
C LEU A 141 2.43 -12.05 -15.01
N HIS A 142 3.21 -11.89 -13.93
CA HIS A 142 2.75 -11.06 -12.81
C HIS A 142 2.77 -9.56 -13.12
N VAL A 143 3.81 -9.05 -13.77
CA VAL A 143 3.90 -7.62 -14.13
C VAL A 143 2.77 -7.20 -15.08
N PRO A 144 2.49 -7.90 -16.20
CA PRO A 144 1.36 -7.55 -17.07
C PRO A 144 0.01 -7.62 -16.37
N LEU A 145 -0.24 -8.65 -15.54
CA LEU A 145 -1.46 -8.76 -14.75
C LEU A 145 -1.57 -7.63 -13.70
N GLY A 146 -0.45 -7.23 -13.11
CA GLY A 146 -0.39 -6.10 -12.21
C GLY A 146 -0.73 -4.78 -12.91
N LEU A 147 -0.14 -4.52 -14.08
CA LEU A 147 -0.45 -3.34 -14.90
C LEU A 147 -1.93 -3.32 -15.33
N LEU A 148 -2.46 -4.47 -15.74
CA LEU A 148 -3.89 -4.63 -16.03
C LEU A 148 -4.74 -4.33 -14.79
N GLY A 149 -4.33 -4.79 -13.61
CA GLY A 149 -5.03 -4.50 -12.36
C GLY A 149 -5.07 -3.01 -12.03
N VAL A 150 -3.96 -2.30 -12.22
CA VAL A 150 -3.90 -0.83 -12.08
C VAL A 150 -4.80 -0.14 -13.10
N ALA A 151 -4.83 -0.62 -14.35
CA ALA A 151 -5.70 -0.07 -15.39
C ALA A 151 -7.20 -0.27 -15.05
N ILE A 152 -7.59 -1.44 -14.55
CA ILE A 152 -8.96 -1.70 -14.09
C ILE A 152 -9.30 -0.81 -12.90
N ALA A 153 -8.36 -0.58 -11.98
CA ALA A 153 -8.57 0.33 -10.86
C ALA A 153 -8.76 1.80 -11.29
N ALA A 154 -8.23 2.21 -12.44
CA ALA A 154 -8.46 3.54 -12.98
C ALA A 154 -9.91 3.76 -13.47
N VAL A 155 -10.58 2.70 -13.93
CA VAL A 155 -11.95 2.78 -14.47
C VAL A 155 -13.04 2.34 -13.47
N THR A 156 -12.68 1.53 -12.48
CA THR A 156 -13.60 1.07 -11.43
C THR A 156 -13.69 2.05 -10.26
N ARG A 157 -14.84 2.07 -9.57
CA ARG A 157 -15.08 2.96 -8.41
C ARG A 157 -15.10 2.24 -7.06
N SER A 158 -15.29 0.92 -7.03
CA SER A 158 -15.36 0.13 -5.80
C SER A 158 -13.98 -0.22 -5.26
N LEU A 159 -13.79 -0.16 -3.93
CA LEU A 159 -12.54 -0.55 -3.25
C LEU A 159 -12.18 -2.03 -3.43
N GLY A 160 -13.17 -2.92 -3.57
CA GLY A 160 -12.97 -4.31 -3.93
C GLY A 160 -12.44 -5.24 -2.84
N PHE A 161 -11.60 -4.76 -1.91
CA PHE A 161 -10.87 -5.62 -0.96
C PHE A 161 -11.76 -6.53 -0.09
N VAL A 162 -13.01 -6.15 0.20
CA VAL A 162 -13.97 -6.98 0.96
C VAL A 162 -14.23 -8.31 0.24
N TRP A 163 -14.16 -8.32 -1.10
CA TRP A 163 -14.29 -9.55 -1.88
C TRP A 163 -13.15 -10.53 -1.62
N LEU A 164 -11.96 -10.07 -1.20
CA LEU A 164 -10.88 -10.98 -0.81
C LEU A 164 -11.28 -11.86 0.38
N ALA A 165 -12.10 -11.35 1.31
CA ALA A 165 -12.61 -12.17 2.41
C ALA A 165 -13.48 -13.32 1.90
N LEU A 166 -14.42 -13.02 0.99
CA LEU A 166 -15.25 -14.05 0.36
C LEU A 166 -14.40 -15.06 -0.42
N LEU A 167 -13.41 -14.59 -1.17
CA LEU A 167 -12.50 -15.43 -1.95
C LEU A 167 -11.65 -16.34 -1.06
N VAL A 168 -11.17 -15.84 0.08
CA VAL A 168 -10.44 -16.64 1.08
C VAL A 168 -11.35 -17.74 1.64
N VAL A 169 -12.58 -17.41 2.04
CA VAL A 169 -13.54 -18.43 2.54
C VAL A 169 -13.86 -19.46 1.46
N ALA A 170 -14.09 -19.03 0.22
CA ALA A 170 -14.36 -19.93 -0.89
C ALA A 170 -13.17 -20.85 -1.21
N ALA A 171 -11.95 -20.31 -1.17
CA ALA A 171 -10.73 -21.09 -1.39
C ALA A 171 -10.49 -22.11 -0.27
N GLU A 172 -10.68 -21.73 0.99
CA GLU A 172 -10.59 -22.66 2.13
C GLU A 172 -11.64 -23.76 2.05
N LEU A 173 -12.89 -23.42 1.70
CA LEU A 173 -13.94 -24.42 1.48
C LEU A 173 -13.56 -25.38 0.35
N LEU A 174 -13.03 -24.86 -0.76
CA LEU A 174 -12.57 -25.69 -1.88
C LEU A 174 -11.42 -26.61 -1.45
N ILE A 175 -10.46 -26.11 -0.66
CA ILE A 175 -9.36 -26.94 -0.12
C ILE A 175 -9.92 -28.08 0.72
N VAL A 176 -10.86 -27.80 1.63
CA VAL A 176 -11.49 -28.82 2.48
C VAL A 176 -12.21 -29.85 1.62
N LEU A 177 -13.00 -29.44 0.62
CA LEU A 177 -13.70 -30.36 -0.28
C LEU A 177 -12.72 -31.20 -1.11
N SER A 178 -11.74 -30.56 -1.76
CA SER A 178 -10.69 -31.24 -2.53
C SER A 178 -9.95 -32.27 -1.69
N ARG A 179 -9.58 -31.92 -0.45
CA ARG A 179 -8.84 -32.80 0.44
C ARG A 179 -9.67 -33.99 0.93
N PHE A 180 -10.86 -33.73 1.48
CA PHE A 180 -11.63 -34.76 2.17
C PHE A 180 -12.57 -35.55 1.26
N VAL A 181 -13.05 -34.97 0.16
CA VAL A 181 -13.94 -35.65 -0.79
C VAL A 181 -13.15 -36.27 -1.93
N PHE A 182 -12.17 -35.54 -2.48
CA PHE A 182 -11.44 -35.95 -3.68
C PHE A 182 -10.01 -36.43 -3.42
N SER A 183 -9.54 -36.38 -2.16
CA SER A 183 -8.15 -36.72 -1.78
C SER A 183 -7.09 -35.98 -2.60
N TYR A 184 -7.39 -34.75 -3.02
CA TYR A 184 -6.50 -33.86 -3.77
C TYR A 184 -6.09 -32.67 -2.91
N GLU A 185 -4.79 -32.52 -2.66
CA GLU A 185 -4.21 -31.43 -1.87
C GLU A 185 -2.92 -30.96 -2.54
N GLN A 186 -2.80 -29.65 -2.79
CA GLN A 186 -1.64 -29.07 -3.46
C GLN A 186 -1.14 -27.81 -2.76
N ALA A 187 0.17 -27.59 -2.81
CA ALA A 187 0.82 -26.47 -2.13
C ALA A 187 0.33 -25.10 -2.61
N PHE A 188 0.07 -24.93 -3.92
CA PHE A 188 -0.41 -23.67 -4.48
C PHE A 188 -1.76 -23.22 -3.90
N MET A 189 -2.63 -24.17 -3.48
CA MET A 189 -3.94 -23.84 -2.92
C MET A 189 -3.79 -23.08 -1.60
N ALA A 190 -2.91 -23.56 -0.72
CA ALA A 190 -2.60 -22.89 0.54
C ALA A 190 -1.84 -21.56 0.33
N ASP A 191 -0.96 -21.50 -0.66
CA ASP A 191 -0.25 -20.25 -1.00
C ASP A 191 -1.21 -19.17 -1.53
N LEU A 192 -2.24 -19.55 -2.29
CA LEU A 192 -3.28 -18.62 -2.78
C LEU A 192 -4.06 -18.00 -1.61
N VAL A 193 -4.47 -18.83 -0.64
CA VAL A 193 -5.16 -18.36 0.56
C VAL A 193 -4.29 -17.38 1.34
N ARG A 194 -3.02 -17.74 1.60
CA ARG A 194 -2.07 -16.86 2.31
C ARG A 194 -1.85 -15.55 1.58
N PHE A 195 -1.78 -15.60 0.25
CA PHE A 195 -1.62 -14.42 -0.60
C PHE A 195 -2.81 -13.47 -0.50
N TRP A 196 -4.04 -13.97 -0.64
CA TRP A 196 -5.24 -13.15 -0.51
C TRP A 196 -5.51 -12.68 0.91
N TYR A 197 -5.27 -13.54 1.91
CA TYR A 197 -5.46 -13.20 3.31
C TYR A 197 -4.47 -12.12 3.77
N GLY A 198 -3.19 -12.23 3.39
CA GLY A 198 -2.17 -11.22 3.70
C GLY A 198 -2.52 -9.87 3.07
N ALA A 199 -2.99 -9.87 1.82
CA ALA A 199 -3.45 -8.66 1.16
C ALA A 199 -4.70 -8.06 1.83
N LEU A 200 -5.69 -8.88 2.18
CA LEU A 200 -6.89 -8.44 2.88
C LEU A 200 -6.53 -7.69 4.17
N PHE A 201 -5.70 -8.31 5.02
CA PHE A 201 -5.33 -7.73 6.32
C PHE A 201 -4.59 -6.41 6.17
N LEU A 202 -3.59 -6.37 5.29
CA LEU A 202 -2.73 -5.19 5.12
C LEU A 202 -3.45 -4.05 4.38
N PHE A 203 -4.26 -4.35 3.36
CA PHE A 203 -4.92 -3.31 2.57
C PHE A 203 -6.18 -2.77 3.24
N ALA A 204 -6.88 -3.59 4.04
CA ALA A 204 -8.02 -3.15 4.83
C ALA A 204 -7.61 -2.22 5.99
N SER A 205 -6.35 -2.26 6.44
CA SER A 205 -5.90 -1.50 7.61
C SER A 205 -6.15 0.00 7.49
N ALA A 206 -5.86 0.60 6.33
CA ALA A 206 -6.09 2.02 6.10
C ALA A 206 -7.58 2.39 6.05
N TYR A 207 -8.42 1.49 5.53
CA TYR A 207 -9.88 1.65 5.56
C TYR A 207 -10.41 1.55 7.00
N THR A 208 -10.03 0.51 7.75
CA THR A 208 -10.43 0.36 9.15
C THR A 208 -10.01 1.56 10.00
N LEU A 209 -8.84 2.15 9.72
CA LEU A 209 -8.39 3.36 10.38
C LEU A 209 -9.27 4.57 10.02
N ARG A 210 -9.62 4.76 8.75
CA ARG A 210 -10.48 5.85 8.26
C ARG A 210 -11.90 5.79 8.82
N GLU A 211 -12.45 4.59 8.95
CA GLU A 211 -13.80 4.34 9.46
C GLU A 211 -13.84 4.21 10.98
N GLU A 212 -12.69 4.40 11.66
CA GLU A 212 -12.55 4.31 13.11
C GLU A 212 -13.00 2.95 13.67
N GLY A 213 -12.97 1.91 12.84
CA GLY A 213 -13.40 0.55 13.18
C GLY A 213 -12.35 -0.27 13.92
N HIS A 214 -11.27 0.36 14.38
CA HIS A 214 -10.26 -0.32 15.21
C HIS A 214 -10.69 -0.26 16.67
N VAL A 215 -10.41 -1.34 17.40
CA VAL A 215 -10.69 -1.38 18.84
C VAL A 215 -9.76 -0.38 19.53
N ARG A 216 -10.35 0.58 20.23
CA ARG A 216 -9.64 1.55 21.05
C ARG A 216 -9.93 1.32 22.53
N VAL A 217 -8.91 1.53 23.36
CA VAL A 217 -9.06 1.48 24.82
C VAL A 217 -8.98 2.92 25.34
N ASP A 218 -10.12 3.62 25.27
CA ASP A 218 -10.17 5.09 25.34
C ASP A 218 -10.61 5.63 26.71
N LEU A 219 -10.04 5.12 27.81
CA LEU A 219 -10.46 5.54 29.17
C LEU A 219 -10.27 7.04 29.43
N LEU A 220 -9.12 7.59 29.02
CA LEU A 220 -8.82 9.02 29.14
C LEU A 220 -9.32 9.84 27.95
N TYR A 221 -9.44 9.21 26.77
CA TYR A 221 -9.84 9.88 25.55
C TYR A 221 -11.34 10.17 25.52
N ALA A 222 -12.18 9.28 26.07
CA ALA A 222 -13.63 9.44 26.07
C ALA A 222 -14.10 10.74 26.73
N SER A 223 -13.47 11.15 27.84
CA SER A 223 -13.80 12.36 28.61
C SER A 223 -13.18 13.65 28.05
N MET A 224 -12.34 13.57 27.02
CA MET A 224 -11.71 14.74 26.42
C MET A 224 -12.70 15.57 25.58
N SER A 225 -12.53 16.89 25.64
CA SER A 225 -13.22 17.80 24.71
C SER A 225 -12.77 17.55 23.26
N ARG A 226 -13.62 17.92 22.28
CA ARG A 226 -13.32 17.76 20.85
C ARG A 226 -11.96 18.34 20.44
N ARG A 227 -11.61 19.51 20.97
CA ARG A 227 -10.29 20.13 20.73
C ARG A 227 -9.13 19.33 21.29
N ALA A 228 -9.29 18.72 22.47
CA ALA A 228 -8.28 17.87 23.09
C ALA A 228 -8.12 16.55 22.33
N LYS A 229 -9.23 15.93 21.92
CA LYS A 229 -9.25 14.76 21.02
C LYS A 229 -8.51 15.04 19.70
N GLY A 230 -8.81 16.17 19.06
CA GLY A 230 -8.13 16.61 17.84
C GLY A 230 -6.62 16.82 18.03
N ARG A 231 -6.17 17.33 19.19
CA ARG A 231 -4.74 17.42 19.51
C ARG A 231 -4.09 16.04 19.62
N VAL A 232 -4.70 15.13 20.38
CA VAL A 232 -4.16 13.78 20.59
C VAL A 232 -4.06 13.04 19.26
N ASN A 233 -5.12 13.08 18.45
CA ASN A 233 -5.14 12.42 17.14
C ASN A 233 -4.11 13.03 16.18
N ALA A 234 -3.93 14.35 16.17
CA ALA A 234 -2.93 15.01 15.32
C ALA A 234 -1.51 14.58 15.70
N TRP A 235 -1.18 14.59 17.00
CA TRP A 235 0.13 14.15 17.47
C TRP A 235 0.35 12.64 17.29
N GLY A 236 -0.65 11.81 17.58
CA GLY A 236 -0.59 10.37 17.40
C GLY A 236 -0.38 9.98 15.93
N SER A 237 -1.09 10.62 15.01
CA SER A 237 -0.98 10.37 13.57
C SER A 237 0.44 10.66 13.05
N ILE A 238 1.13 11.66 13.59
CA ILE A 238 2.48 12.03 13.15
C ILE A 238 3.56 11.26 13.91
N LEU A 239 3.56 11.33 15.25
CA LEU A 239 4.64 10.77 16.07
C LEU A 239 4.62 9.25 16.11
N LEU A 240 3.45 8.63 16.07
CA LEU A 240 3.32 7.17 16.11
C LEU A 240 3.04 6.64 14.70
N GLY A 241 2.03 7.18 14.03
CA GLY A 241 1.60 6.70 12.71
C GLY A 241 2.63 6.92 11.61
N ALA A 242 2.95 8.18 11.30
CA ALA A 242 3.90 8.51 10.25
C ALA A 242 5.32 8.00 10.57
N LEU A 243 5.74 8.04 11.84
CA LEU A 243 7.02 7.48 12.25
C LEU A 243 7.11 5.97 11.98
N LEU A 244 6.08 5.19 12.38
CA LEU A 244 6.03 3.76 12.08
C LEU A 244 6.10 3.49 10.58
N CYS A 245 5.37 4.25 9.77
CA CYS A 245 5.40 4.11 8.32
C CYS A 245 6.81 4.39 7.75
N TRP A 246 7.49 5.44 8.23
CA TRP A 246 8.88 5.72 7.86
C TRP A 246 9.84 4.62 8.29
N THR A 247 9.70 4.08 9.50
CA THR A 247 10.52 2.95 9.97
C THR A 247 10.37 1.76 9.05
N ILE A 248 9.15 1.40 8.65
CA ILE A 248 8.89 0.30 7.72
C ILE A 248 9.54 0.57 6.35
N LEU A 249 9.37 1.78 5.80
CA LEU A 249 9.91 2.12 4.48
C LEU A 249 11.45 2.17 4.47
N ILE A 250 12.06 2.81 5.45
CA ILE A 250 13.52 2.97 5.52
C ILE A 250 14.20 1.63 5.79
N LEU A 251 13.75 0.87 6.80
CA LEU A 251 14.35 -0.42 7.13
C LEU A 251 13.97 -1.50 6.11
N GLY A 252 12.76 -1.44 5.58
CA GLY A 252 12.24 -2.43 4.64
C GLY A 252 12.75 -2.27 3.22
N MET A 253 13.19 -1.07 2.81
CA MET A 253 13.63 -0.78 1.45
C MET A 253 15.04 -0.16 1.36
N GLY A 254 15.79 -0.09 2.47
CA GLY A 254 17.08 0.62 2.51
C GLY A 254 18.28 -0.13 1.91
N SER A 255 18.17 -1.44 1.68
CA SER A 255 19.28 -2.27 1.18
C SER A 255 18.80 -3.42 0.30
N THR A 256 19.71 -4.05 -0.44
CA THR A 256 19.44 -5.27 -1.21
C THR A 256 19.10 -6.47 -0.33
N SER A 257 19.43 -6.44 0.96
CA SER A 257 19.11 -7.47 1.96
C SER A 257 17.88 -7.16 2.80
N SER A 258 17.22 -6.04 2.53
CA SER A 258 16.04 -5.61 3.30
C SER A 258 14.82 -6.48 3.01
N ILE A 259 13.89 -6.52 3.97
CA ILE A 259 12.76 -7.46 3.94
C ILE A 259 11.79 -7.22 2.78
N ILE A 260 11.75 -6.02 2.18
CA ILE A 260 10.91 -5.71 1.02
C ILE A 260 11.74 -5.82 -0.27
N VAL A 261 12.85 -5.08 -0.39
CA VAL A 261 13.61 -5.02 -1.65
C VAL A 261 14.30 -6.34 -1.97
N GLY A 262 14.85 -7.04 -0.98
CA GLY A 262 15.57 -8.29 -1.20
C GLY A 262 14.74 -9.35 -1.91
N PRO A 263 13.57 -9.74 -1.36
CA PRO A 263 12.68 -10.69 -2.01
C PRO A 263 12.20 -10.25 -3.39
N LEU A 264 11.91 -8.96 -3.57
CA LEU A 264 11.45 -8.39 -4.85
C LEU A 264 12.52 -8.48 -5.96
N LEU A 265 13.79 -8.24 -5.64
CA LEU A 265 14.87 -8.28 -6.64
C LEU A 265 15.16 -9.69 -7.15
N VAL A 266 15.07 -10.69 -6.27
CA VAL A 266 15.41 -12.08 -6.61
C VAL A 266 14.20 -12.92 -7.04
N PHE A 267 12.99 -12.33 -7.06
CA PHE A 267 11.73 -13.05 -7.26
C PHE A 267 11.65 -14.27 -6.34
N GLU A 268 11.78 -14.01 -5.03
CA GLU A 268 11.76 -15.06 -4.00
C GLU A 268 10.46 -15.89 -4.08
N VAL A 269 10.62 -17.21 -3.97
CA VAL A 269 9.52 -18.19 -4.01
C VAL A 269 9.50 -19.02 -2.74
N THR A 270 8.34 -19.61 -2.43
CA THR A 270 8.21 -20.62 -1.39
C THR A 270 9.00 -21.87 -1.80
N GLN A 271 9.56 -22.58 -0.80
CA GLN A 271 10.32 -23.82 -1.02
C GLN A 271 9.40 -25.05 -1.11
N SER A 272 8.08 -24.83 -1.24
CA SER A 272 7.12 -25.88 -1.53
C SER A 272 7.21 -26.26 -3.01
N GLY A 273 7.43 -27.54 -3.33
CA GLY A 273 7.82 -28.00 -4.67
C GLY A 273 6.86 -27.61 -5.82
N PHE A 274 5.57 -27.40 -5.54
CA PHE A 274 4.56 -26.94 -6.50
C PHE A 274 3.73 -25.76 -5.95
N GLY A 275 4.39 -24.87 -5.19
CA GLY A 275 3.77 -23.64 -4.68
C GLY A 275 3.61 -22.56 -5.75
N MET A 276 2.92 -21.48 -5.36
CA MET A 276 2.79 -20.28 -6.18
C MET A 276 4.06 -19.43 -6.13
N TYR A 277 4.34 -18.67 -7.19
CA TYR A 277 5.53 -17.80 -7.24
C TYR A 277 5.23 -16.37 -6.77
N VAL A 278 4.42 -16.23 -5.71
CA VAL A 278 3.92 -14.92 -5.25
C VAL A 278 4.56 -14.42 -3.96
N LYS A 279 5.49 -15.18 -3.36
CA LYS A 279 6.12 -14.83 -2.08
C LYS A 279 6.80 -13.46 -2.12
N TYR A 280 7.53 -13.14 -3.18
CA TYR A 280 8.15 -11.82 -3.33
C TYR A 280 7.13 -10.67 -3.31
N LEU A 281 5.93 -10.85 -3.88
CA LEU A 281 4.86 -9.84 -3.83
C LEU A 281 4.29 -9.67 -2.42
N MET A 282 4.27 -10.72 -1.61
CA MET A 282 3.85 -10.63 -0.20
C MET A 282 4.77 -9.73 0.60
N ALA A 283 6.09 -9.75 0.34
CA ALA A 283 7.01 -8.77 0.90
C ALA A 283 6.66 -7.34 0.45
N GLY A 284 6.26 -7.19 -0.82
CA GLY A 284 5.73 -5.94 -1.36
C GLY A 284 4.47 -5.42 -0.64
N PHE A 285 3.63 -6.29 -0.08
CA PHE A 285 2.43 -5.87 0.66
C PHE A 285 2.76 -5.01 1.87
N LEU A 286 3.90 -5.25 2.52
CA LEU A 286 4.37 -4.42 3.63
C LEU A 286 4.67 -2.98 3.17
N GLY A 287 5.23 -2.83 1.96
CA GLY A 287 5.44 -1.53 1.34
C GLY A 287 4.12 -0.83 1.01
N VAL A 288 3.18 -1.54 0.38
CA VAL A 288 1.83 -1.01 0.09
C VAL A 288 1.10 -0.59 1.37
N PHE A 289 1.19 -1.39 2.43
CA PHE A 289 0.67 -1.06 3.76
C PHE A 289 1.28 0.24 4.28
N ALA A 290 2.60 0.37 4.31
CA ALA A 290 3.25 1.57 4.84
C ALA A 290 2.90 2.83 4.03
N VAL A 291 2.77 2.73 2.71
CA VAL A 291 2.39 3.85 1.84
C VAL A 291 0.92 4.25 2.08
N THR A 292 0.00 3.29 2.04
CA THR A 292 -1.43 3.57 2.22
C THR A 292 -1.74 4.09 3.63
N MET A 293 -1.07 3.55 4.64
CA MET A 293 -1.16 4.03 6.02
C MET A 293 -0.57 5.43 6.19
N MET A 294 0.57 5.75 5.57
CA MET A 294 1.13 7.11 5.60
C MET A 294 0.15 8.13 5.02
N VAL A 295 -0.46 7.83 3.87
CA VAL A 295 -1.49 8.68 3.26
C VAL A 295 -2.68 8.84 4.20
N GLN A 296 -3.12 7.75 4.86
CA GLN A 296 -4.23 7.79 5.79
C GLN A 296 -3.91 8.61 7.05
N PHE A 297 -2.72 8.49 7.63
CA PHE A 297 -2.31 9.29 8.80
C PHE A 297 -2.20 10.77 8.47
N VAL A 298 -1.74 11.13 7.26
CA VAL A 298 -1.77 12.53 6.81
C VAL A 298 -3.20 13.02 6.65
N SER A 299 -4.11 12.20 6.13
CA SER A 299 -5.54 12.51 6.08
C SER A 299 -6.13 12.76 7.47
N GLN A 300 -5.87 11.85 8.42
CA GLN A 300 -6.33 11.99 9.81
C GLN A 300 -5.69 13.19 10.52
N PHE A 301 -4.44 13.51 10.22
CA PHE A 301 -3.80 14.72 10.73
C PHE A 301 -4.53 15.99 10.27
N PHE A 302 -4.97 16.06 9.01
CA PHE A 302 -5.77 17.18 8.53
C PHE A 302 -7.12 17.26 9.24
N GLU A 303 -7.86 16.15 9.37
CA GLU A 303 -9.12 16.09 10.12
C GLU A 303 -8.93 16.53 11.58
N ALA A 304 -7.93 15.98 12.26
CA ALA A 304 -7.67 16.22 13.67
C ALA A 304 -7.27 17.67 13.97
N VAL A 305 -6.50 18.31 13.07
CA VAL A 305 -6.20 19.74 13.19
C VAL A 305 -7.43 20.59 12.88
N ALA A 306 -8.29 20.18 11.94
CA ALA A 306 -9.56 20.85 11.67
C ALA A 306 -10.48 20.80 12.92
N ASP A 307 -10.58 19.65 13.58
CA ASP A 307 -11.33 19.50 14.84
C ASP A 307 -10.75 20.31 15.99
N ARG A 308 -9.42 20.41 16.10
CA ARG A 308 -8.76 21.28 17.08
C ARG A 308 -9.13 22.76 16.88
N ARG A 309 -9.42 23.15 15.65
CA ARG A 309 -9.74 24.52 15.24
C ARG A 309 -11.24 24.80 15.18
N ASP A 310 -12.07 23.81 15.54
CA ASP A 310 -13.52 23.82 15.39
C ASP A 310 -13.99 24.18 13.97
N GLU A 311 -13.27 23.69 12.95
CA GLU A 311 -13.74 23.82 11.57
C GLU A 311 -15.00 22.96 11.36
N PRO A 312 -16.05 23.49 10.69
CA PRO A 312 -17.28 22.78 10.41
C PRO A 312 -17.04 21.57 9.47
N GLY A 313 -18.05 20.69 9.37
CA GLY A 313 -17.99 19.54 8.45
C GLY A 313 -17.14 18.37 8.95
N ALA A 314 -17.13 18.11 10.25
CA ALA A 314 -16.63 16.83 10.75
C ALA A 314 -17.46 15.68 10.18
N ARG A 315 -16.77 14.59 9.83
CA ARG A 315 -17.44 13.34 9.50
C ARG A 315 -18.04 12.74 10.76
N GLU A 316 -19.30 12.33 10.67
CA GLU A 316 -19.86 11.36 11.60
C GLU A 316 -19.30 9.99 11.24
N THR A 317 -18.74 9.31 12.23
CA THR A 317 -18.15 7.97 12.05
C THR A 317 -19.17 6.91 12.43
N ALA A 318 -19.03 5.69 11.89
CA ALA A 318 -19.97 4.60 12.19
C ALA A 318 -20.05 4.28 13.70
N SER A 319 -18.97 4.52 14.44
CA SER A 319 -18.88 4.39 15.90
C SER A 319 -19.70 5.45 16.65
N GLU A 320 -19.91 6.63 16.05
CA GLU A 320 -20.71 7.71 16.66
C GLU A 320 -22.20 7.63 16.30
N MET A 321 -22.55 6.83 15.29
CA MET A 321 -23.93 6.61 14.84
C MET A 321 -24.63 5.42 15.52
N MET A 322 -23.88 4.58 16.26
CA MET A 322 -24.41 3.47 17.07
C MET A 322 -24.57 3.89 18.53
#